data_AF-A0ABD2HYW8-F1
#
_entry.id   AF-A0ABD2HYW8-F1
#
_cell.length_a   1.000
_cell.length_b   1.000
_cell.length_c   1.000
_cell.angle_alpha   90.00
_cell.angle_beta   90.00
_cell.angle_gamma   90.00
#
_symmetry.space_group_name_H-M   'P 1'
#
loop_
_entity.id
_entity.type
_entity.pdbx_description
1 polymer ?
#
loop_
_entity_poly.entity_id
_entity_poly.type
_entity_poly.pdbx_seq_one_letter_code
_entity_poly.pdbx_strand_id
1 'polypeptide(L)'
;MSSSTIAPISSADGAAGSAAVVASAGPSSAEPMPPVEQLMEGIEEKCPPSLDQRLHAMDEVDLRIDDLLTVVAEVMAGLDKDKPLSKAKMEELYKKYELKLDEIQRGIAEQLTYMEQVCVGAEHQGSTYHYHQVAELSAARLHSLRAHLAMLRNNYQQI
;
A
#
# COMPACT_ATOMS: atom_id res chain seq x y z
N MET A 1 -47.78 -15.35 -26.62
CA MET A 1 -46.62 -16.18 -27.03
C MET A 1 -45.55 -15.98 -25.97
N SER A 2 -45.16 -17.08 -25.30
CA SER A 2 -43.87 -17.37 -24.65
C SER A 2 -43.32 -16.30 -23.67
N SER A 3 -43.35 -16.44 -22.35
CA SER A 3 -42.75 -17.46 -21.47
C SER A 3 -41.28 -17.80 -21.76
N SER A 4 -40.37 -17.32 -20.91
CA SER A 4 -39.12 -17.97 -20.46
C SER A 4 -38.65 -17.24 -19.20
N THR A 5 -38.85 -17.77 -17.99
CA THR A 5 -38.16 -18.90 -17.33
C THR A 5 -36.89 -18.42 -16.61
N ILE A 6 -37.06 -18.12 -15.32
CA ILE A 6 -36.01 -18.10 -14.30
C ILE A 6 -35.81 -19.55 -13.85
N ALA A 7 -34.58 -20.07 -13.97
CA ALA A 7 -34.21 -21.37 -13.45
C ALA A 7 -33.75 -21.25 -11.98
N PRO A 8 -34.22 -22.12 -11.07
CA PRO A 8 -33.67 -22.26 -9.72
C PRO A 8 -32.54 -23.30 -9.73
N ILE A 9 -31.49 -23.09 -8.94
CA ILE A 9 -30.57 -24.16 -8.58
C ILE A 9 -30.75 -24.51 -7.10
N SER A 10 -30.94 -25.81 -6.92
CA SER A 10 -31.39 -26.53 -5.73
C SER A 10 -30.25 -26.71 -4.72
N SER A 11 -30.61 -26.62 -3.45
CA SER A 11 -29.87 -27.24 -2.34
C SER A 11 -29.78 -28.76 -2.53
N ALA A 12 -28.67 -29.35 -2.09
CA ALA A 12 -28.60 -30.75 -1.69
C ALA A 12 -27.55 -30.92 -0.58
N ASP A 13 -28.06 -31.47 0.52
CA ASP A 13 -27.39 -31.82 1.78
C ASP A 13 -26.54 -33.10 1.66
N GLY A 14 -25.54 -33.19 2.56
CA GLY A 14 -25.18 -34.41 3.30
C GLY A 14 -24.48 -35.58 2.60
N ALA A 15 -23.29 -35.96 3.10
CA ALA A 15 -23.10 -37.19 3.89
C ALA A 15 -21.60 -37.50 4.12
N ALA A 16 -21.35 -38.10 5.28
CA ALA A 16 -20.06 -38.45 5.84
C ALA A 16 -19.42 -39.71 5.24
N GLY A 17 -18.10 -39.83 5.43
CA GLY A 17 -17.41 -41.11 5.57
C GLY A 17 -16.33 -41.37 4.51
N SER A 18 -15.06 -41.33 4.89
CA SER A 18 -14.29 -42.55 5.15
C SER A 18 -12.83 -42.21 5.45
N ALA A 19 -12.29 -42.87 6.47
CA ALA A 19 -10.88 -42.83 6.81
C ALA A 19 -10.06 -43.52 5.72
N ALA A 20 -9.05 -42.83 5.20
CA ALA A 20 -7.94 -43.43 4.50
C ALA A 20 -6.65 -42.85 5.06
N VAL A 21 -6.04 -43.59 5.97
CA VAL A 21 -4.65 -43.44 6.36
C VAL A 21 -3.80 -43.70 5.12
N VAL A 22 -3.22 -42.66 4.54
CA VAL A 22 -2.14 -42.80 3.57
C VAL A 22 -0.92 -42.12 4.16
N ALA A 23 -0.03 -42.97 4.69
CA ALA A 23 1.35 -42.60 4.90
C ALA A 23 1.95 -42.21 3.54
N SER A 24 2.27 -40.94 3.34
CA SER A 24 3.18 -40.51 2.30
C SER A 24 4.33 -39.75 2.93
N ALA A 25 5.52 -40.27 2.64
CA ALA A 25 6.81 -39.74 3.00
C ALA A 25 6.90 -38.23 2.74
N GLY A 26 7.47 -37.50 3.69
CA GLY A 26 7.81 -36.10 3.50
C GLY A 26 8.83 -35.93 2.36
N PRO A 27 8.74 -34.84 1.58
CA PRO A 27 9.90 -34.34 0.87
C PRO A 27 10.73 -33.55 1.88
N SER A 28 11.75 -34.21 2.43
CA SER A 28 12.95 -33.55 2.93
C SER A 28 13.68 -32.92 1.74
N SER A 29 13.19 -31.76 1.28
CA SER A 29 13.93 -30.88 0.40
C SER A 29 14.24 -29.63 1.21
N ALA A 30 15.36 -29.70 1.94
CA ALA A 30 16.03 -28.49 2.41
C ALA A 30 16.53 -27.77 1.16
N GLU A 31 15.69 -26.90 0.60
CA GLU A 31 16.17 -25.92 -0.37
C GLU A 31 17.22 -25.06 0.34
N PRO A 32 18.40 -24.85 -0.26
CA PRO A 32 19.37 -23.94 0.29
C PRO A 32 18.72 -22.56 0.35
N MET A 33 18.49 -22.04 1.56
CA MET A 33 18.08 -20.65 1.71
C MET A 33 19.12 -19.79 0.98
N PRO A 34 18.69 -18.87 0.11
CA PRO A 34 19.60 -18.00 -0.60
C PRO A 34 20.47 -17.23 0.42
N PRO A 35 21.74 -16.91 0.08
CA PRO A 35 22.60 -16.10 0.92
C PRO A 35 21.87 -14.82 1.31
N VAL A 36 21.95 -14.45 2.59
CA VAL A 36 21.29 -13.25 3.16
C VAL A 36 21.62 -11.99 2.35
N GLU A 37 22.78 -11.97 1.70
CA GLU A 37 23.28 -10.95 0.79
C GLU A 37 22.37 -10.76 -0.45
N GLN A 38 21.84 -11.84 -1.04
CA GLN A 38 20.90 -11.77 -2.18
C GLN A 38 19.50 -11.32 -1.78
N LEU A 39 19.09 -11.59 -0.54
CA LEU A 39 17.84 -11.06 0.02
C LEU A 39 17.97 -9.56 0.35
N MET A 40 19.18 -9.09 0.66
CA MET A 40 19.46 -7.68 0.93
C MET A 40 19.60 -6.85 -0.35
N GLU A 41 20.06 -7.44 -1.47
CA GLU A 41 20.22 -6.75 -2.76
C GLU A 41 18.87 -6.42 -3.43
N GLY A 42 17.80 -7.15 -3.11
CA GLY A 42 16.42 -6.82 -3.50
C GLY A 42 15.78 -5.66 -2.71
N ILE A 43 16.47 -5.13 -1.70
CA ILE A 43 16.03 -4.00 -0.86
C ILE A 43 16.76 -2.71 -1.28
N GLU A 44 17.10 -2.57 -2.57
CA GLU A 44 17.18 -1.23 -3.18
C GLU A 44 15.76 -0.70 -3.51
N GLU A 45 14.78 -1.09 -2.71
CA GLU A 45 13.43 -0.54 -2.74
C GLU A 45 13.50 0.87 -2.16
N LYS A 46 13.56 1.86 -3.06
CA LYS A 46 13.39 3.29 -2.79
C LYS A 46 12.43 3.46 -1.61
N CYS A 47 12.94 3.94 -0.48
CA CYS A 47 12.15 4.08 0.75
C CYS A 47 10.78 4.66 0.40
N PRO A 48 9.68 3.97 0.76
CA PRO A 48 8.35 4.45 0.46
C PRO A 48 8.18 5.85 1.07
N PRO A 49 7.48 6.76 0.39
CA PRO A 49 7.30 8.13 0.86
C PRO A 49 6.72 8.13 2.27
N SER A 50 7.24 9.00 3.14
CA SER A 50 6.78 9.10 4.52
C SER A 50 5.32 9.57 4.58
N LEU A 51 4.65 9.33 5.71
CA LEU A 51 3.27 9.80 5.92
C LEU A 51 3.16 11.32 5.73
N ASP A 52 4.13 12.10 6.20
CA ASP A 52 4.14 13.56 6.04
C ASP A 52 4.28 13.97 4.57
N GLN A 53 5.14 13.29 3.80
CA GLN A 53 5.27 13.53 2.36
C GLN A 53 3.97 13.20 1.61
N ARG A 54 3.24 12.19 2.08
CA ARG A 54 1.95 11.77 1.52
C ARG A 54 0.83 12.76 1.83
N LEU A 55 0.75 13.22 3.07
CA LEU A 55 -0.19 14.28 3.47
C LEU A 55 0.06 15.54 2.63
N HIS A 56 1.33 15.94 2.49
CA HIS A 56 1.70 17.05 1.63
C HIS A 56 1.30 16.83 0.16
N ALA A 57 1.50 15.62 -0.38
CA ALA A 57 1.09 15.30 -1.74
C ALA A 57 -0.44 15.37 -1.93
N MET A 58 -1.22 15.01 -0.92
CA MET A 58 -2.68 15.20 -0.91
C MET A 58 -3.05 16.69 -0.84
N ASP A 59 -2.40 17.47 0.02
CA ASP A 59 -2.60 18.92 0.08
C ASP A 59 -2.31 19.59 -1.27
N GLU A 60 -1.29 19.13 -1.99
CA GLU A 60 -1.02 19.60 -3.36
C GLU A 60 -2.13 19.22 -4.35
N VAL A 61 -2.78 18.06 -4.20
CA VAL A 61 -3.93 17.70 -5.03
C VAL A 61 -5.10 18.63 -4.74
N ASP A 62 -5.36 18.95 -3.47
CA ASP A 62 -6.40 19.91 -3.09
C ASP A 62 -6.13 21.31 -3.65
N LEU A 63 -4.88 21.78 -3.60
CA LEU A 63 -4.50 23.04 -4.25
C LEU A 63 -4.75 23.02 -5.77
N ARG A 64 -4.51 21.88 -6.44
CA ARG A 64 -4.81 21.75 -7.88
C ARG A 64 -6.32 21.76 -8.15
N ILE A 65 -7.14 21.24 -7.24
CA ILE A 65 -8.61 21.33 -7.32
C ILE A 65 -9.04 22.79 -7.22
N ASP A 66 -8.47 23.57 -6.30
CA ASP A 66 -8.76 25.01 -6.18
C ASP A 66 -8.36 25.79 -7.44
N ASP A 67 -7.21 25.45 -8.04
CA ASP A 67 -6.80 25.99 -9.34
C ASP A 67 -7.81 25.67 -10.45
N LEU A 68 -8.32 24.43 -10.51
CA LEU A 68 -9.32 24.01 -11.49
C LEU A 68 -10.62 24.81 -11.30
N LEU A 69 -11.08 24.97 -10.06
CA LEU A 69 -12.27 25.77 -9.74
C LEU A 69 -12.10 27.24 -10.14
N THR A 70 -10.88 27.78 -10.02
CA THR A 70 -10.56 29.14 -10.48
C THR A 70 -10.69 29.26 -12.00
N VAL A 71 -10.26 28.24 -12.77
CA VAL A 71 -10.45 28.20 -14.23
C VAL A 71 -11.94 28.16 -14.58
N VAL A 72 -12.73 27.36 -13.87
CA VAL A 72 -14.19 27.30 -14.07
C VAL A 72 -14.85 28.64 -13.77
N ALA A 73 -14.44 29.30 -12.68
CA ALA A 73 -14.94 30.64 -12.34
C ALA A 73 -14.59 31.68 -13.42
N GLU A 74 -13.38 31.61 -14.00
CA GLU A 74 -12.98 32.48 -15.12
C GLU A 74 -13.86 32.26 -16.36
N VAL A 75 -14.21 31.01 -16.67
CA VAL A 75 -15.13 30.67 -17.76
C VAL A 75 -16.52 31.25 -17.48
N MET A 76 -17.08 31.04 -16.28
CA MET A 76 -18.40 31.55 -15.90
C MET A 76 -18.45 33.08 -15.99
N ALA A 77 -17.48 33.76 -15.39
CA ALA A 77 -17.38 35.22 -15.45
C ALA A 77 -17.15 35.74 -16.88
N GLY A 78 -16.59 34.92 -17.76
CA GLY A 78 -16.44 35.21 -19.18
C GLY A 78 -17.74 35.10 -19.98
N LEU A 79 -18.63 34.19 -19.59
CA LEU A 79 -19.94 33.96 -20.22
C LEU A 79 -21.00 34.95 -19.74
N ASP A 80 -20.90 35.44 -18.51
CA ASP A 80 -21.83 36.42 -17.92
C ASP A 80 -21.68 37.84 -18.49
N LYS A 81 -20.66 38.10 -19.32
CA LYS A 81 -20.42 39.41 -19.94
C LYS A 81 -21.31 39.62 -21.17
N ASP A 82 -21.79 40.85 -21.36
CA ASP A 82 -22.56 41.28 -22.55
C ASP A 82 -21.85 41.01 -23.89
N LYS A 83 -20.52 40.86 -23.86
CA LYS A 83 -19.70 40.60 -25.04
C LYS A 83 -19.24 39.14 -25.02
N PRO A 84 -19.53 38.34 -26.07
CA PRO A 84 -19.20 36.92 -26.08
C PRO A 84 -17.70 36.70 -26.00
N LEU A 85 -17.30 35.66 -25.25
CA LEU A 85 -15.91 35.23 -25.13
C LEU A 85 -15.35 34.87 -26.53
N SER A 86 -14.11 35.27 -26.82
CA SER A 86 -13.51 34.89 -28.10
C SER A 86 -13.28 33.38 -28.15
N LYS A 87 -13.44 32.79 -29.34
CA LYS A 87 -13.20 31.37 -29.57
C LYS A 87 -11.81 30.93 -29.09
N ALA A 88 -10.79 31.76 -29.34
CA ALA A 88 -9.42 31.50 -28.91
C ALA A 88 -9.28 31.43 -27.37
N LYS A 89 -9.91 32.36 -26.64
CA LYS A 89 -9.86 32.35 -25.17
C LYS A 89 -10.64 31.19 -24.58
N MET A 90 -11.74 30.79 -25.21
CA MET A 90 -12.50 29.60 -24.81
C MET A 90 -11.69 28.31 -24.98
N GLU A 91 -11.01 28.12 -26.12
CA GLU A 91 -10.14 26.96 -26.35
C GLU A 91 -8.94 26.95 -25.38
N GLU A 92 -8.37 28.10 -25.05
CA GLU A 92 -7.31 28.24 -24.04
C GLU A 92 -7.78 27.78 -22.66
N LEU A 93 -8.93 28.27 -22.20
CA LEU A 93 -9.50 27.90 -20.90
C LEU A 93 -9.87 26.41 -20.85
N TYR A 94 -10.40 25.86 -21.95
CA TYR A 94 -10.70 24.44 -22.05
C TYR A 94 -9.44 23.58 -21.92
N LYS A 95 -8.36 23.90 -22.64
CA LYS A 95 -7.08 23.18 -22.51
C LYS A 95 -6.49 23.28 -21.11
N LYS A 96 -6.60 24.45 -20.48
CA LYS A 96 -6.14 24.67 -19.11
C LYS A 96 -6.94 23.82 -18.11
N TYR A 97 -8.25 23.72 -18.30
CA TYR A 97 -9.13 22.85 -17.51
C TYR A 97 -8.74 21.38 -17.68
N GLU A 98 -8.59 20.91 -18.91
CA GLU A 98 -8.23 19.52 -19.23
C GLU A 98 -6.89 19.13 -18.59
N LEU A 99 -5.86 19.98 -18.74
CA LEU A 99 -4.56 19.75 -18.15
C LEU A 99 -4.62 19.67 -16.62
N LYS A 100 -5.35 20.58 -15.97
CA LYS A 100 -5.51 20.57 -14.51
C LYS A 100 -6.29 19.35 -14.03
N LEU A 101 -7.30 18.92 -14.77
CA LEU A 101 -8.06 17.72 -14.47
C LEU A 101 -7.19 16.45 -14.56
N ASP A 102 -6.34 16.35 -15.59
CA ASP A 102 -5.40 15.23 -15.75
C ASP A 102 -4.36 15.17 -14.62
N GLU A 103 -3.87 16.33 -14.17
CA GLU A 103 -2.96 16.42 -13.02
C GLU A 103 -3.63 15.94 -11.73
N ILE A 104 -4.87 16.34 -11.48
CA ILE A 104 -5.65 15.90 -10.30
C ILE A 104 -5.90 14.40 -10.36
N GLN A 105 -6.38 13.88 -11.50
CA GLN A 105 -6.66 12.45 -11.67
C GLN A 105 -5.42 11.60 -11.45
N ARG A 106 -4.27 12.03 -11.99
CA ARG A 106 -3.00 11.34 -11.80
C ARG A 106 -2.56 11.36 -10.33
N GLY A 107 -2.64 12.51 -9.67
CA GLY A 107 -2.29 12.63 -8.25
C GLY A 107 -3.15 11.72 -7.36
N ILE A 108 -4.46 11.70 -7.59
CA ILE A 108 -5.38 10.81 -6.86
C ILE A 108 -5.05 9.33 -7.14
N ALA A 109 -4.82 8.96 -8.41
CA ALA A 109 -4.48 7.60 -8.79
C ALA A 109 -3.19 7.12 -8.11
N GLU A 110 -2.15 7.96 -8.07
CA GLU A 110 -0.90 7.66 -7.35
C GLU A 110 -1.15 7.45 -5.85
N GLN A 111 -2.00 8.27 -5.22
CA GLN A 111 -2.34 8.10 -3.80
C GLN A 111 -3.09 6.79 -3.54
N LEU A 112 -4.03 6.43 -4.43
CA LEU A 112 -4.81 5.19 -4.38
C LEU A 112 -3.93 3.96 -4.60
N THR A 113 -3.04 3.96 -5.59
CA THR A 113 -2.12 2.83 -5.87
C THR A 113 -1.22 2.54 -4.68
N TYR A 114 -0.69 3.58 -4.01
CA TYR A 114 0.06 3.34 -2.78
C TYR A 114 -0.85 2.84 -1.65
N MET A 115 -2.08 3.34 -1.54
CA MET A 115 -3.02 2.84 -0.52
C MET A 115 -3.31 1.35 -0.76
N GLU A 116 -3.44 0.91 -2.01
CA GLU A 116 -3.48 -0.52 -2.34
C GLU A 116 -2.19 -1.24 -1.89
N GLN A 117 -1.01 -0.70 -2.16
CA GLN A 117 0.26 -1.31 -1.74
C GLN A 117 0.41 -1.42 -0.21
N VAL A 118 -0.06 -0.43 0.55
CA VAL A 118 0.09 -0.37 2.01
C VAL A 118 -1.07 -1.05 2.75
N CYS A 119 -2.29 -0.99 2.23
CA CYS A 119 -3.48 -1.57 2.85
C CYS A 119 -3.73 -3.02 2.45
N VAL A 120 -3.15 -3.53 1.35
CA VAL A 120 -3.21 -4.96 0.98
C VAL A 120 -2.14 -5.78 1.72
N GLY A 121 -1.25 -5.13 2.47
CA GLY A 121 -0.25 -5.78 3.32
C GLY A 121 -0.80 -6.51 4.55
N ALA A 122 -2.10 -6.60 4.80
CA ALA A 122 -2.65 -7.29 5.97
C ALA A 122 -2.30 -8.80 6.01
N GLU A 123 -2.05 -9.43 4.85
CA GLU A 123 -1.61 -10.83 4.78
C GLU A 123 -0.08 -11.00 4.73
N HIS A 124 0.70 -9.91 4.65
CA HIS A 124 2.17 -9.94 4.60
C HIS A 124 2.91 -9.00 5.58
N GLN A 125 2.20 -8.34 6.51
CA GLN A 125 2.80 -7.69 7.69
C GLN A 125 3.46 -8.68 8.68
N GLY A 126 3.52 -9.97 8.33
CA GLY A 126 4.12 -11.03 9.15
C GLY A 126 5.63 -11.23 8.97
N SER A 127 6.28 -10.66 7.95
CA SER A 127 7.70 -10.96 7.67
C SER A 127 8.62 -9.78 7.98
N THR A 128 8.64 -8.69 7.21
CA THR A 128 9.69 -7.65 7.34
C THR A 128 9.61 -6.84 8.64
N TYR A 129 8.43 -6.35 9.03
CA TYR A 129 8.25 -5.65 10.31
C TYR A 129 8.48 -6.58 11.51
N HIS A 130 8.05 -7.85 11.39
CA HIS A 130 8.34 -8.88 12.37
C HIS A 130 9.85 -9.14 12.50
N TYR A 131 10.60 -9.22 11.40
CA TYR A 131 12.05 -9.39 11.42
C TYR A 131 12.77 -8.21 12.07
N HIS A 132 12.35 -6.97 11.80
CA HIS A 132 12.90 -5.80 12.48
C HIS A 132 12.59 -5.82 13.98
N GLN A 133 11.33 -6.09 14.37
CA GLN A 133 10.93 -6.18 15.77
C GLN A 133 11.66 -7.32 16.50
N VAL A 134 11.83 -8.48 15.85
CA VAL A 134 12.56 -9.63 16.39
C VAL A 134 14.05 -9.31 16.51
N ALA A 135 14.64 -8.63 15.52
CA ALA A 135 16.03 -8.18 15.56
C ALA A 135 16.26 -7.19 16.72
N GLU A 136 15.43 -6.17 16.87
CA GLU A 136 15.52 -5.21 17.97
C GLU A 136 15.33 -5.89 19.35
N LEU A 137 14.31 -6.74 19.47
CA LEU A 137 14.04 -7.46 20.72
C LEU A 137 15.18 -8.42 21.08
N SER A 138 15.75 -9.11 20.10
CA SER A 138 16.90 -10.00 20.31
C SER A 138 18.15 -9.23 20.70
N ALA A 139 18.41 -8.07 20.10
CA ALA A 139 19.51 -7.17 20.49
C ALA A 139 19.35 -6.67 21.93
N ALA A 140 18.14 -6.25 22.32
CA ALA A 140 17.84 -5.81 23.69
C ALA A 140 18.05 -6.93 24.71
N ARG A 141 17.56 -8.15 24.42
CA ARG A 141 17.77 -9.34 25.27
C ARG A 141 19.25 -9.67 25.43
N LEU A 142 20.01 -9.61 24.34
CA LEU A 142 21.44 -9.90 24.34
C LEU A 142 22.22 -8.84 25.14
N HIS A 143 21.82 -7.57 25.06
CA HIS A 143 22.39 -6.51 25.89
C HIS A 143 22.13 -6.74 27.39
N SER A 144 20.88 -7.09 27.76
CA SER A 144 20.52 -7.43 29.15
C SER A 144 21.34 -8.62 29.67
N LEU A 145 21.49 -9.68 28.87
CA LEU A 145 22.30 -10.84 29.25
C LEU A 145 23.78 -10.46 29.46
N ARG A 146 24.35 -9.66 28.55
CA ARG A 146 25.73 -9.14 28.69
C ARG A 146 25.89 -8.34 29.98
N ALA A 147 24.90 -7.52 30.34
CA ALA A 147 24.92 -6.75 31.59
C ALA A 147 24.88 -7.68 32.83
N HIS A 148 24.04 -8.71 32.82
CA HIS A 148 23.95 -9.67 33.92
C HIS A 148 25.24 -10.48 34.09
N LEU A 149 25.86 -10.92 32.99
CA LEU A 149 27.15 -11.61 33.03
C LEU A 149 28.28 -10.70 33.53
N ALA A 150 28.28 -9.42 33.13
CA ALA A 150 29.24 -8.45 33.64
C ALA A 150 29.10 -8.24 35.15
N MET A 151 27.87 -8.17 35.67
CA MET A 151 27.62 -8.08 37.11
C MET A 151 28.14 -9.31 37.86
N LEU A 152 27.81 -10.51 37.38
CA LEU A 152 28.30 -11.76 37.98
C LEU A 152 29.83 -11.83 37.98
N ARG A 153 30.47 -11.50 36.86
CA ARG A 153 31.93 -11.43 36.76
C ARG A 153 32.52 -10.47 37.78
N ASN A 154 31.97 -9.28 37.91
CA ASN A 154 32.47 -8.27 38.84
C ASN A 154 32.26 -8.70 40.31
N ASN A 155 31.15 -9.36 40.62
CA ASN A 155 30.89 -9.90 41.95
C ASN A 155 31.84 -11.05 42.32
N TYR A 156 32.22 -11.89 41.35
CA TYR A 156 33.20 -12.95 41.54
C TYR A 156 34.65 -12.45 41.67
N GLN A 157 34.97 -11.26 41.15
CA GLN A 157 36.29 -10.64 41.31
C GLN A 157 36.47 -9.88 42.64
N GLN A 158 35.41 -9.77 43.45
CA GLN A 158 35.40 -9.09 44.76
C GLN A 158 35.50 -10.07 45.95
N ILE A 159 35.59 -11.39 45.69
CA ILE A 159 35.83 -12.45 46.66
C ILE A 159 37.23 -13.02 46.41
#